data_AF-A0AA38ZHS5-F1
#
_entry.id   AF-A0AA38ZHS5-F1
#
_cell.length_a   1.000
_cell.length_b   1.000
_cell.length_c   1.000
_cell.angle_alpha   90.00
_cell.angle_beta   90.00
_cell.angle_gamma   90.00
#
_symmetry.space_group_name_H-M   'P 1'
#
loop_
_entity.id
_entity.type
_entity.pdbx_description
1 polymer ?
#
loop_
_entity_poly.entity_id
_entity_poly.type
_entity_poly.pdbx_seq_one_letter_code
_entity_poly.pdbx_strand_id
1 'polypeptide(L)'
;MDLFKEFYEQRSFAKSLNTTFLILIPKKGGAEDLGDFRPISLVGGLYKLLAKVLANRLKKVLDKVVSEDQNAFVRGRQILDASLIANEVIDYWHKRKVKGLICKLDIEKAYDSINWSFLMKVLHKMGFGSRWREWIWWCISTAKFSVLVNGVPAGFFSNSKGLRQGDPLSPYLFVLGMEVLSTLIRRAAAGGFFAGCRLQGRGGAELNVSHLLFADDTVIFCEAKTEYLASLSWILAWFEAASGLRINLAKSELIPVGEIENIEEMAVELGCKVGSLPSMYLGLPLGAHHKASSMWDRVEERMRKKLACWKRQYISKGGRLTLIKSTLASSPIYQLSLFRMPKLVAKRLEKIQRDFLWGGGSLEKKIHLINWEVVCTQKAKGGLGIRKIETLNRALLGKWIWRFASDRDILWKKVIGTKYGKVGFGWRTKGTRETYGVGVWKEILKEANWCWDYLMFKVGKGTRVSFWTDHWCGNTSLSLMFPQLFALSVQRNATVEDVWDSSLGQGGWNLIFSRDFNDWEVDLIGDLLILLRGFRTSSEEDSVFWKEGNHGTFRVKDAFRLLDAPNDTAFPVKCIWVDKVPTKVAFFAWEASWGKILTLDRIQRRGW
;
A
#
# COMPACT_ATOMS: atom_id res chain seq x y z
N MET A 1 27.69 25.27 4.70
CA MET A 1 28.43 24.19 4.01
C MET A 1 29.51 23.61 4.91
N ASP A 2 30.08 24.42 5.81
CA ASP A 2 31.19 24.04 6.68
C ASP A 2 30.85 22.90 7.65
N LEU A 3 29.65 22.91 8.26
CA LEU A 3 29.18 21.80 9.12
C LEU A 3 29.26 20.42 8.43
N PHE A 4 28.91 20.35 7.13
CA PHE A 4 28.95 19.07 6.41
C PHE A 4 30.37 18.65 6.06
N LYS A 5 31.26 19.62 5.78
CA LYS A 5 32.67 19.37 5.51
C LYS A 5 33.38 18.90 6.77
N GLU A 6 33.20 19.62 7.88
CA GLU A 6 33.71 19.26 9.21
C GLU A 6 33.21 17.86 9.62
N PHE A 7 31.91 17.59 9.48
CA PHE A 7 31.39 16.26 9.78
C PHE A 7 31.98 15.15 8.91
N TYR A 8 32.21 15.43 7.63
CA TYR A 8 32.79 14.45 6.72
C TYR A 8 34.27 14.15 7.06
N GLU A 9 35.05 15.18 7.37
CA GLU A 9 36.49 15.10 7.65
C GLU A 9 36.76 14.60 9.09
N GLN A 10 36.15 15.24 10.08
CA GLN A 10 36.37 14.99 11.50
C GLN A 10 35.44 13.92 12.09
N ARG A 11 34.45 13.46 11.32
CA ARG A 11 33.49 12.41 11.73
C ARG A 11 32.68 12.76 12.98
N SER A 12 32.64 14.05 13.31
CA SER A 12 32.04 14.61 14.52
C SER A 12 31.47 16.00 14.20
N PHE A 13 30.68 16.53 15.11
CA PHE A 13 30.15 17.89 15.06
C PHE A 13 29.92 18.39 16.48
N ALA A 14 29.82 19.71 16.66
CA ALA A 14 29.61 20.35 17.96
C ALA A 14 28.42 19.72 18.72
N LYS A 15 28.68 19.22 19.95
CA LYS A 15 27.67 18.47 20.76
C LYS A 15 26.38 19.27 21.00
N SER A 16 26.46 20.59 21.05
CA SER A 16 25.31 21.48 21.20
C SER A 16 24.26 21.30 20.08
N LEU A 17 24.69 20.92 18.87
CA LEU A 17 23.80 20.64 17.74
C LEU A 17 22.98 19.36 17.93
N ASN A 18 23.42 18.46 18.83
CA ASN A 18 22.71 17.22 19.14
C ASN A 18 21.76 17.31 20.34
N THR A 19 21.57 18.51 20.89
CA THR A 19 20.58 18.78 21.93
C THR A 19 19.17 18.58 21.37
N THR A 20 18.34 17.82 22.08
CA THR A 20 17.03 17.36 21.63
C THR A 20 15.98 17.67 22.71
N PHE A 21 14.84 18.24 22.32
CA PHE A 21 13.71 18.40 23.22
C PHE A 21 12.77 17.19 23.13
N LEU A 22 12.28 16.69 24.27
CA LEU A 22 11.31 15.61 24.33
C LEU A 22 9.93 16.16 24.66
N ILE A 23 8.97 15.90 23.78
CA ILE A 23 7.54 16.20 24.01
C ILE A 23 6.80 14.90 24.25
N LEU A 24 5.92 14.90 25.24
CA LEU A 24 5.03 13.78 25.55
C LEU A 24 3.68 13.98 24.87
N ILE A 25 3.33 13.14 23.90
CA ILE A 25 2.02 13.16 23.22
C ILE A 25 1.12 12.07 23.84
N PRO A 26 -0.09 12.41 24.31
CA PRO A 26 -1.00 11.42 24.87
C PRO A 26 -1.48 10.43 23.79
N LYS A 27 -1.41 9.12 24.09
CA LYS A 27 -1.88 8.03 23.22
C LYS A 27 -3.40 7.87 23.27
N LYS A 28 -4.01 8.23 24.39
CA LYS A 28 -5.46 8.15 24.67
C LYS A 28 -5.94 9.42 25.36
N GLY A 29 -7.25 9.69 25.31
CA GLY A 29 -7.85 10.76 26.10
C GLY A 29 -7.82 10.41 27.59
N GLY A 30 -7.60 11.40 28.46
CA GLY A 30 -7.44 11.16 29.91
C GLY A 30 -6.18 10.36 30.25
N ALA A 31 -5.04 10.69 29.62
CA ALA A 31 -3.77 10.03 29.92
C ALA A 31 -3.25 10.47 31.30
N GLU A 32 -3.07 9.51 32.20
CA GLU A 32 -2.63 9.75 33.59
C GLU A 32 -1.22 9.19 33.82
N ASP A 33 -0.92 8.02 33.27
CA ASP A 33 0.36 7.34 33.44
C ASP A 33 1.40 7.73 32.38
N LEU A 34 2.69 7.70 32.72
CA LEU A 34 3.79 7.90 31.75
C LEU A 34 3.73 6.92 30.57
N GLY A 35 3.21 5.70 30.80
CA GLY A 35 2.99 4.70 29.75
C GLY A 35 1.96 5.12 28.70
N ASP A 36 1.05 6.02 29.04
CA ASP A 36 0.03 6.56 28.15
C ASP A 36 0.58 7.66 27.23
N PHE A 37 1.82 8.10 27.43
CA PHE A 37 2.45 9.08 26.58
C PHE A 37 3.41 8.43 25.58
N ARG A 38 3.52 9.04 24.40
CA ARG A 38 4.53 8.75 23.39
C ARG A 38 5.56 9.86 23.40
N PRO A 39 6.83 9.58 23.73
CA PRO A 39 7.88 10.58 23.66
C PRO A 39 8.23 10.87 22.20
N ILE A 40 8.26 12.14 21.82
CA ILE A 40 8.71 12.61 20.51
C ILE A 40 9.92 13.51 20.70
N SER A 41 11.00 13.16 20.01
CA SER A 41 12.24 13.90 19.93
C SER A 41 12.16 15.02 18.89
N LEU A 42 12.16 16.25 19.35
CA LEU A 42 12.38 17.44 18.54
C LEU A 42 13.88 17.70 18.42
N VAL A 43 14.47 17.22 17.33
CA VAL A 43 15.89 17.40 17.04
C VAL A 43 16.16 18.78 16.41
N GLY A 44 17.33 19.36 16.71
CA GLY A 44 17.75 20.66 16.19
C GLY A 44 17.78 20.71 14.65
N GLY A 45 17.46 21.87 14.08
CA GLY A 45 17.29 22.04 12.62
C GLY A 45 18.52 21.66 11.81
N LEU A 46 19.72 22.09 12.23
CA LEU A 46 20.99 21.77 11.56
C LEU A 46 21.28 20.26 11.60
N TYR A 47 21.16 19.62 12.77
CA TYR A 47 21.28 18.16 12.88
C TYR A 47 20.23 17.45 12.01
N LYS A 48 19.00 17.95 11.96
CA LYS A 48 17.93 17.35 11.15
C LYS A 48 18.28 17.33 9.66
N LEU A 49 18.92 18.38 9.14
CA LEU A 49 19.44 18.41 7.77
C LEU A 49 20.51 17.34 7.57
N LEU A 50 21.48 17.24 8.50
CA LEU A 50 22.53 16.23 8.46
C LEU A 50 21.96 14.80 8.48
N ALA A 51 21.10 14.49 9.45
CA ALA A 51 20.42 13.22 9.59
C ALA A 51 19.57 12.88 8.36
N LYS A 52 18.93 13.88 7.73
CA LYS A 52 18.19 13.69 6.49
C LYS A 52 19.09 13.33 5.32
N VAL A 53 20.27 13.94 5.20
CA VAL A 53 21.26 13.58 4.18
C VAL A 53 21.75 12.15 4.37
N LEU A 54 22.07 11.75 5.61
CA LEU A 54 22.47 10.38 5.93
C LEU A 54 21.33 9.40 5.62
N ALA A 55 20.10 9.69 6.05
CA ALA A 55 18.94 8.86 5.77
C ALA A 55 18.71 8.69 4.25
N ASN A 56 18.84 9.78 3.47
CA ASN A 56 18.69 9.72 2.02
C ASN A 56 19.79 8.89 1.34
N ARG A 57 21.01 8.85 1.88
CA ARG A 57 22.09 7.97 1.41
C ARG A 57 21.78 6.51 1.76
N LEU A 58 21.35 6.24 2.99
CA LEU A 58 21.01 4.89 3.46
C LEU A 58 19.85 4.27 2.66
N LYS A 59 18.83 5.08 2.31
CA LYS A 59 17.71 4.64 1.46
C LYS A 59 18.13 4.04 0.11
N LYS A 60 19.29 4.42 -0.43
CA LYS A 60 19.77 3.93 -1.73
C LYS A 60 20.30 2.50 -1.68
N VAL A 61 20.59 1.99 -0.48
CA VAL A 61 21.18 0.66 -0.28
C VAL A 61 20.31 -0.24 0.60
N LEU A 62 19.25 0.30 1.20
CA LEU A 62 18.42 -0.40 2.19
C LEU A 62 17.75 -1.65 1.61
N ASP A 63 17.28 -1.58 0.37
CA ASP A 63 16.67 -2.69 -0.37
C ASP A 63 17.64 -3.85 -0.64
N LYS A 64 18.96 -3.60 -0.59
CA LYS A 64 20.00 -4.62 -0.79
C LYS A 64 20.43 -5.32 0.51
N VAL A 65 20.25 -4.67 1.65
CA VAL A 65 20.73 -5.17 2.96
C VAL A 65 19.60 -5.67 3.86
N VAL A 66 18.35 -5.40 3.50
CA VAL A 66 17.15 -5.83 4.24
C VAL A 66 16.36 -6.84 3.41
N SER A 67 15.98 -7.94 4.05
CA SER A 67 15.15 -9.01 3.49
C SER A 67 13.83 -8.50 2.90
N GLU A 68 13.21 -9.30 2.04
CA GLU A 68 11.92 -8.98 1.42
C GLU A 68 10.75 -8.96 2.44
N ASP A 69 10.94 -9.59 3.60
CA ASP A 69 9.94 -9.72 4.67
C ASP A 69 9.68 -8.39 5.42
N GLN A 70 10.59 -7.42 5.32
CA GLN A 70 10.45 -6.09 5.91
C GLN A 70 9.73 -5.11 4.99
N ASN A 71 8.53 -4.71 5.35
CA ASN A 71 7.69 -3.86 4.50
C ASN A 71 7.74 -2.37 4.87
N ALA A 72 8.31 -2.00 6.03
CA ALA A 72 8.38 -0.60 6.45
C ALA A 72 9.66 0.10 5.98
N PHE A 73 9.51 1.39 5.64
CA PHE A 73 10.60 2.32 5.31
C PHE A 73 11.50 1.95 4.12
N VAL A 74 11.27 0.83 3.44
CA VAL A 74 11.98 0.43 2.22
C VAL A 74 11.28 1.00 0.98
N ARG A 75 12.06 1.59 0.06
CA ARG A 75 11.53 2.17 -1.18
C ARG A 75 10.83 1.09 -2.02
N GLY A 76 9.63 1.40 -2.50
CA GLY A 76 8.84 0.50 -3.36
C GLY A 76 7.92 -0.47 -2.61
N ARG A 77 8.13 -0.68 -1.29
CA ARG A 77 7.25 -1.51 -0.45
C ARG A 77 6.13 -0.65 0.15
N GLN A 78 4.90 -1.13 0.09
CA GLN A 78 3.71 -0.43 0.62
C GLN A 78 3.19 -1.15 1.86
N ILE A 79 2.65 -0.39 2.83
CA ILE A 79 2.03 -0.95 4.06
C ILE A 79 0.96 -2.01 3.76
N LEU A 80 0.22 -1.84 2.65
CA LEU A 80 -0.83 -2.76 2.23
C LEU A 80 -0.30 -4.11 1.73
N ASP A 81 0.98 -4.19 1.36
CA ASP A 81 1.60 -5.41 0.82
C ASP A 81 1.62 -6.50 1.90
N ALA A 82 2.03 -6.14 3.13
CA ALA A 82 2.02 -7.04 4.29
C ALA A 82 0.59 -7.49 4.64
N SER A 83 -0.39 -6.57 4.64
CA SER A 83 -1.78 -6.91 4.91
C SER A 83 -2.40 -7.81 3.84
N LEU A 84 -2.02 -7.65 2.56
CA LEU A 84 -2.43 -8.54 1.49
C LEU A 84 -1.85 -9.94 1.69
N ILE A 85 -0.53 -10.05 1.93
CA ILE A 85 0.14 -11.33 2.15
C ILE A 85 -0.50 -12.07 3.33
N ALA A 86 -0.68 -11.39 4.47
CA ALA A 86 -1.26 -11.99 5.66
C ALA A 86 -2.68 -12.54 5.43
N ASN A 87 -3.54 -11.79 4.74
CA ASN A 87 -4.89 -12.26 4.41
C ASN A 87 -4.87 -13.44 3.42
N GLU A 88 -3.93 -13.46 2.46
CA GLU A 88 -3.81 -14.56 1.50
C GLU A 88 -3.24 -15.83 2.13
N VAL A 89 -2.34 -15.71 3.12
CA VAL A 89 -1.84 -16.83 3.94
C VAL A 89 -2.97 -17.42 4.76
N ILE A 90 -3.77 -16.59 5.44
CA ILE A 90 -4.93 -17.03 6.21
C ILE A 90 -5.96 -17.75 5.32
N ASP A 91 -6.31 -17.18 4.16
CA ASP A 91 -7.23 -17.82 3.21
C ASP A 91 -6.67 -19.15 2.69
N TYR A 92 -5.35 -19.26 2.51
CA TYR A 92 -4.71 -20.52 2.09
C TYR A 92 -4.84 -21.62 3.14
N TRP A 93 -4.52 -21.32 4.41
CA TRP A 93 -4.68 -22.30 5.50
C TRP A 93 -6.12 -22.76 5.68
N HIS A 94 -7.09 -21.84 5.67
CA HIS A 94 -8.52 -22.19 5.73
C HIS A 94 -8.93 -23.13 4.57
N LYS A 95 -8.50 -22.83 3.34
CA LYS A 95 -8.84 -23.63 2.16
C LYS A 95 -8.26 -25.04 2.19
N ARG A 96 -7.00 -25.17 2.63
CA ARG A 96 -6.31 -26.45 2.70
C ARG A 96 -6.63 -27.22 3.98
N LYS A 97 -7.44 -26.66 4.89
CA LYS A 97 -7.69 -27.18 6.24
C LYS A 97 -6.39 -27.46 7.00
N VAL A 98 -5.37 -26.64 6.75
CA VAL A 98 -4.07 -26.73 7.43
C VAL A 98 -4.18 -25.91 8.71
N LYS A 99 -3.80 -26.52 9.83
CA LYS A 99 -3.76 -25.87 11.14
C LYS A 99 -2.53 -24.97 11.22
N GLY A 100 -2.75 -23.67 11.36
CA GLY A 100 -1.70 -22.67 11.43
C GLY A 100 -1.84 -21.76 12.64
N LEU A 101 -0.73 -21.15 13.05
CA LEU A 101 -0.65 -20.20 14.14
C LEU A 101 -0.11 -18.89 13.62
N ILE A 102 -0.70 -17.79 14.08
CA ILE A 102 -0.22 -16.44 13.82
C ILE A 102 0.23 -15.83 15.13
N CYS A 103 1.53 -15.60 15.28
CA CYS A 103 2.08 -14.89 16.43
C CYS A 103 2.21 -13.41 16.07
N LYS A 104 1.36 -12.57 16.66
CA LYS A 104 1.49 -11.11 16.60
C LYS A 104 2.36 -10.67 17.78
N LEU A 105 3.52 -10.12 17.49
CA LEU A 105 4.46 -9.66 18.52
C LEU A 105 4.36 -8.13 18.67
N ASP A 106 4.38 -7.68 19.92
CA ASP A 106 4.50 -6.27 20.30
C ASP A 106 5.86 -6.05 20.97
N ILE A 107 6.61 -5.03 20.56
CA ILE A 107 7.95 -4.74 21.13
C ILE A 107 7.85 -3.57 22.12
N GLU A 108 8.34 -3.78 23.34
CA GLU A 108 8.32 -2.76 24.38
C GLU A 108 9.25 -1.59 24.06
N LYS A 109 8.65 -0.41 23.87
CA LYS A 109 9.38 0.85 23.64
C LYS A 109 10.45 0.68 22.55
N ALA A 110 10.02 0.15 21.40
CA ALA A 110 10.90 -0.37 20.35
C ALA A 110 12.06 0.57 19.97
N TYR A 111 11.77 1.86 19.76
CA TYR A 111 12.82 2.84 19.47
C TYR A 111 13.73 3.08 20.67
N ASP A 112 13.20 3.20 21.89
CA ASP A 112 13.95 3.60 23.08
C ASP A 112 14.86 2.49 23.65
N SER A 113 14.62 1.24 23.27
CA SER A 113 15.27 0.08 23.90
C SER A 113 16.49 -0.48 23.16
N ILE A 114 16.67 -0.17 21.87
CA ILE A 114 17.70 -0.83 21.04
C ILE A 114 19.14 -0.57 21.53
N ASN A 115 19.93 -1.62 21.69
CA ASN A 115 21.31 -1.52 22.15
C ASN A 115 22.23 -0.99 21.04
N TRP A 116 23.03 0.04 21.33
CA TRP A 116 23.92 0.65 20.33
C TRP A 116 25.09 -0.24 19.92
N SER A 117 25.67 -1.00 20.85
CA SER A 117 26.77 -1.92 20.54
C SER A 117 26.31 -3.03 19.59
N PHE A 118 25.09 -3.55 19.80
CA PHE A 118 24.42 -4.47 18.90
C PHE A 118 24.25 -3.84 17.51
N LEU A 119 23.66 -2.64 17.44
CA LEU A 119 23.44 -1.94 16.17
C LEU A 119 24.76 -1.71 15.41
N MET A 120 25.84 -1.33 16.10
CA MET A 120 27.16 -1.15 15.47
C MET A 120 27.73 -2.47 14.92
N LYS A 121 27.54 -3.59 15.64
CA LYS A 121 27.92 -4.92 15.15
C LYS A 121 27.11 -5.33 13.91
N VAL A 122 25.81 -5.02 13.90
CA VAL A 122 24.93 -5.27 12.74
C VAL A 122 25.41 -4.49 11.52
N LEU A 123 25.66 -3.17 11.68
CA LEU A 123 26.19 -2.35 10.59
C LEU A 123 27.54 -2.87 10.07
N HIS A 124 28.42 -3.29 10.97
CA HIS A 124 29.69 -3.89 10.58
C HIS A 124 29.49 -5.18 9.76
N LYS A 125 28.61 -6.07 10.22
CA LYS A 125 28.34 -7.34 9.54
C LYS A 125 27.65 -7.16 8.18
N MET A 126 26.84 -6.11 8.02
CA MET A 126 26.22 -5.71 6.76
C MET A 126 27.20 -5.01 5.79
N GLY A 127 28.47 -4.82 6.18
CA GLY A 127 29.51 -4.26 5.31
C GLY A 127 29.58 -2.73 5.32
N PHE A 128 28.95 -2.04 6.27
CA PHE A 128 29.10 -0.59 6.38
C PHE A 128 30.52 -0.23 6.86
N GLY A 129 31.21 0.59 6.07
CA GLY A 129 32.58 1.04 6.35
C GLY A 129 32.73 1.77 7.69
N SER A 130 33.94 1.79 8.24
CA SER A 130 34.26 2.41 9.54
C SER A 130 33.77 3.85 9.64
N ARG A 131 34.05 4.67 8.63
CA ARG A 131 33.62 6.08 8.57
C ARG A 131 32.10 6.23 8.73
N TRP A 132 31.31 5.40 8.04
CA TRP A 132 29.85 5.43 8.19
C TRP A 132 29.43 5.06 9.60
N ARG A 133 30.01 3.99 10.16
CA ARG A 133 29.69 3.56 11.54
C ARG A 133 30.03 4.63 12.57
N GLU A 134 31.15 5.32 12.41
CA GLU A 134 31.55 6.45 13.27
C GLU A 134 30.59 7.63 13.16
N TRP A 135 30.12 7.98 11.96
CA TRP A 135 29.07 8.97 11.76
C TRP A 135 27.79 8.60 12.51
N ILE A 136 27.31 7.36 12.34
CA ILE A 136 26.09 6.89 13.03
C ILE A 136 26.32 6.89 14.55
N TRP A 137 27.46 6.40 15.01
CA TRP A 137 27.83 6.38 16.42
C TRP A 137 27.79 7.78 17.02
N TRP A 138 28.38 8.77 16.34
CA TRP A 138 28.37 10.16 16.81
C TRP A 138 26.95 10.73 16.86
N CYS A 139 26.12 10.46 15.85
CA CYS A 139 24.74 10.91 15.81
C CYS A 139 23.92 10.38 17.00
N ILE A 140 24.08 9.11 17.39
CA ILE A 140 23.28 8.48 18.45
C ILE A 140 23.85 8.69 19.86
N SER A 141 25.17 8.62 20.04
CA SER A 141 25.80 8.60 21.37
C SER A 141 25.96 9.97 22.02
N THR A 142 26.00 11.05 21.23
CA THR A 142 26.23 12.40 21.74
C THR A 142 24.94 13.18 22.01
N ALA A 143 23.77 12.56 21.81
CA ALA A 143 22.48 13.22 22.00
C ALA A 143 22.22 13.52 23.48
N LYS A 144 21.85 14.76 23.78
CA LYS A 144 21.37 15.20 25.10
C LYS A 144 19.91 15.58 25.01
N PHE A 145 19.12 15.17 25.99
CA PHE A 145 17.68 15.34 26.01
C PHE A 145 17.27 16.31 27.11
N SER A 146 16.26 17.13 26.83
CA SER A 146 15.55 17.94 27.82
C SER A 146 14.04 17.75 27.63
N VAL A 147 13.31 17.49 28.71
CA VAL A 147 11.86 17.27 28.63
C VAL A 147 11.16 18.62 28.58
N LEU A 148 10.25 18.81 27.62
CA LEU A 148 9.41 20.00 27.57
C LEU A 148 8.19 19.79 28.45
N VAL A 149 8.18 20.48 29.59
CA VAL A 149 7.04 20.53 30.52
C VAL A 149 6.34 21.87 30.32
N ASN A 150 5.09 21.85 29.86
CA ASN A 150 4.31 23.06 29.55
C ASN A 150 5.02 24.05 28.62
N GLY A 151 5.81 23.54 27.67
CA GLY A 151 6.57 24.34 26.71
C GLY A 151 7.92 24.85 27.21
N VAL A 152 8.29 24.56 28.46
CA VAL A 152 9.58 24.96 29.05
C VAL A 152 10.52 23.76 29.17
N PRO A 153 11.79 23.85 28.72
CA PRO A 153 12.77 22.79 28.92
C PRO A 153 13.10 22.56 30.39
N ALA A 154 13.01 21.31 30.85
CA ALA A 154 13.30 20.90 32.21
C ALA A 154 14.44 19.87 32.23
N GLY A 155 15.58 20.31 32.77
CA GLY A 155 16.77 19.48 32.98
C GLY A 155 17.45 19.00 31.69
N PHE A 156 18.65 18.42 31.84
CA PHE A 156 19.32 17.70 30.77
C PHE A 156 19.73 16.32 31.25
N PHE A 157 19.50 15.32 30.40
CA PHE A 157 20.00 13.96 30.62
C PHE A 157 20.59 13.39 29.33
N SER A 158 21.48 12.42 29.48
CA SER A 158 22.09 11.70 28.35
C SER A 158 21.44 10.33 28.22
N ASN A 159 21.57 9.72 27.04
CA ASN A 159 21.05 8.38 26.79
C ASN A 159 22.21 7.39 26.59
N SER A 160 21.96 6.11 26.84
CA SER A 160 22.92 5.01 26.68
C SER A 160 22.47 3.94 25.68
N LYS A 161 21.20 3.97 25.26
CA LYS A 161 20.59 3.06 24.30
C LYS A 161 19.42 3.73 23.59
N GLY A 162 18.85 3.11 22.57
CA GLY A 162 17.67 3.62 21.90
C GLY A 162 17.95 4.61 20.77
N LEU A 163 16.92 4.87 19.97
CA LEU A 163 16.92 5.75 18.82
C LEU A 163 15.85 6.81 19.01
N ARG A 164 16.09 8.02 18.49
CA ARG A 164 15.20 9.16 18.67
C ARG A 164 13.93 9.04 17.84
N GLN A 165 12.77 9.00 18.50
CA GLN A 165 11.48 9.02 17.81
C GLN A 165 11.16 10.42 17.26
N GLY A 166 11.42 10.64 15.97
CA GLY A 166 11.31 11.96 15.32
C GLY A 166 12.56 12.38 14.54
N ASP A 167 13.67 11.65 14.73
CA ASP A 167 14.87 11.79 13.93
C ASP A 167 14.70 11.09 12.56
N PRO A 168 15.00 11.78 11.43
CA PRO A 168 14.93 11.19 10.10
C PRO A 168 15.73 9.89 9.90
N LEU A 169 16.80 9.68 10.67
CA LEU A 169 17.71 8.54 10.55
C LEU A 169 17.22 7.31 11.33
N SER A 170 16.59 7.52 12.49
CA SER A 170 16.19 6.45 13.43
C SER A 170 15.37 5.32 12.80
N PRO A 171 14.34 5.56 11.95
CA PRO A 171 13.52 4.49 11.40
C PRO A 171 14.33 3.48 10.57
N TYR A 172 15.34 3.96 9.85
CA TYR A 172 16.20 3.12 9.01
C TYR A 172 17.14 2.28 9.84
N LEU A 173 17.75 2.87 10.87
CA LEU A 173 18.61 2.15 11.80
C LEU A 173 17.84 1.07 12.58
N PHE A 174 16.60 1.38 12.97
CA PHE A 174 15.73 0.42 13.63
C PHE A 174 15.43 -0.79 12.73
N VAL A 175 15.09 -0.55 11.47
CA VAL A 175 14.86 -1.62 10.48
C VAL A 175 16.09 -2.51 10.29
N LEU A 176 17.31 -1.95 10.27
CA LEU A 176 18.53 -2.74 10.18
C LEU A 176 18.73 -3.64 11.42
N GLY A 177 18.36 -3.15 12.61
CA GLY A 177 18.36 -3.98 13.82
C GLY A 177 17.35 -5.13 13.75
N MET A 178 16.14 -4.84 13.27
CA MET A 178 15.08 -5.84 13.09
C MET A 178 15.40 -6.90 12.03
N GLU A 179 16.26 -6.62 11.06
CA GLU A 179 16.72 -7.61 10.07
C GLU A 179 17.42 -8.82 10.72
N VAL A 180 18.00 -8.65 11.91
CA VAL A 180 18.59 -9.77 12.66
C VAL A 180 17.53 -10.77 13.08
N LEU A 181 16.35 -10.31 13.55
CA LEU A 181 15.24 -11.19 13.89
C LEU A 181 14.76 -11.96 12.65
N SER A 182 14.59 -11.27 11.52
CA SER A 182 14.25 -11.91 10.24
C SER A 182 15.27 -12.99 9.87
N THR A 183 16.56 -12.68 9.99
CA THR A 183 17.64 -13.62 9.67
C THR A 183 17.63 -14.84 10.59
N LEU A 184 17.36 -14.68 11.89
CA LEU A 184 17.24 -15.79 12.84
C LEU A 184 16.08 -16.71 12.48
N ILE A 185 14.89 -16.15 12.19
CA ILE A 185 13.71 -16.92 11.78
C ILE A 185 13.98 -17.67 10.47
N ARG A 186 14.60 -17.01 9.48
CA ARG A 186 14.95 -17.66 8.20
C ARG A 186 15.94 -18.81 8.38
N ARG A 187 16.93 -18.66 9.27
CA ARG A 187 17.89 -19.73 9.59
C ARG A 187 17.23 -20.90 10.30
N ALA A 188 16.36 -20.64 11.27
CA ALA A 188 15.60 -21.68 11.93
C ALA A 188 14.70 -22.43 10.94
N ALA A 189 14.09 -21.71 9.99
CA ALA A 189 13.29 -22.31 8.93
C ALA A 189 14.13 -23.19 7.98
N ALA A 190 15.31 -22.71 7.57
CA ALA A 190 16.21 -23.49 6.73
C ALA A 190 16.76 -24.74 7.45
N GLY A 191 16.96 -24.66 8.78
CA GLY A 191 17.39 -25.78 9.61
C GLY A 191 16.29 -26.75 10.02
N GLY A 192 15.03 -26.52 9.62
CA GLY A 192 13.89 -27.39 9.98
C GLY A 192 13.34 -27.21 11.40
N PHE A 193 13.91 -26.31 12.20
CA PHE A 193 13.45 -25.97 13.56
C PHE A 193 12.19 -25.08 13.59
N PHE A 194 11.79 -24.58 12.43
CA PHE A 194 10.63 -23.71 12.28
C PHE A 194 9.98 -23.93 10.92
N ALA A 195 8.66 -24.02 10.84
CA ALA A 195 7.95 -24.09 9.56
C ALA A 195 6.93 -22.96 9.45
N GLY A 196 7.12 -22.10 8.45
CA GLY A 196 6.15 -21.08 8.09
C GLY A 196 5.00 -21.61 7.25
N CYS A 197 4.22 -20.72 6.67
CA CYS A 197 3.20 -21.11 5.69
C CYS A 197 3.87 -21.52 4.38
N ARG A 198 3.90 -22.82 4.09
CA ARG A 198 4.31 -23.37 2.79
C ARG A 198 3.18 -23.24 1.77
N LEU A 199 3.25 -22.20 0.96
CA LEU A 199 2.35 -21.97 -0.16
C LEU A 199 2.76 -22.84 -1.33
N GLN A 200 1.88 -23.78 -1.69
CA GLN A 200 2.01 -24.58 -2.90
C GLN A 200 0.78 -24.30 -3.77
N GLY A 201 1.03 -23.73 -4.94
CA GLY A 201 -0.03 -23.38 -5.88
C GLY A 201 0.04 -24.13 -7.20
N ARG A 202 -0.81 -23.70 -8.14
CA ARG A 202 -1.10 -24.43 -9.39
C ARG A 202 0.06 -24.53 -10.39
N GLY A 203 1.20 -23.94 -10.09
CA GLY A 203 2.38 -23.90 -10.96
C GLY A 203 3.55 -24.74 -10.48
N GLY A 204 3.37 -25.58 -9.45
CA GLY A 204 4.45 -26.41 -8.87
C GLY A 204 5.48 -25.64 -8.04
N ALA A 205 5.55 -24.32 -8.17
CA ALA A 205 6.39 -23.48 -7.34
C ALA A 205 5.92 -23.50 -5.88
N GLU A 206 6.89 -23.56 -4.96
CA GLU A 206 6.67 -23.46 -3.52
C GLU A 206 7.28 -22.18 -2.98
N LEU A 207 6.58 -21.55 -2.03
CA LEU A 207 7.07 -20.37 -1.33
C LEU A 207 6.75 -20.50 0.15
N ASN A 208 7.76 -20.40 1.00
CA ASN A 208 7.57 -20.36 2.44
C ASN A 208 7.44 -18.92 2.92
N VAL A 209 6.32 -18.60 3.57
CA VAL A 209 6.09 -17.31 4.24
C VAL A 209 6.13 -17.53 5.74
N SER A 210 7.24 -17.15 6.38
CA SER A 210 7.45 -17.35 7.82
C SER A 210 7.10 -16.12 8.66
N HIS A 211 7.32 -14.91 8.16
CA HIS A 211 7.09 -13.69 8.93
C HIS A 211 6.91 -12.47 8.04
N LEU A 212 6.33 -11.41 8.60
CA LEU A 212 6.18 -10.09 8.01
C LEU A 212 6.52 -9.05 9.07
N LEU A 213 7.46 -8.17 8.73
CA LEU A 213 7.84 -7.04 9.57
C LEU A 213 7.31 -5.76 8.97
N PHE A 214 6.75 -4.88 9.81
CA PHE A 214 6.50 -3.50 9.47
C PHE A 214 7.02 -2.62 10.60
N ALA A 215 8.32 -2.33 10.56
CA ALA A 215 9.04 -1.74 11.68
C ALA A 215 8.93 -2.64 12.93
N ASP A 216 8.24 -2.18 13.98
CA ASP A 216 8.01 -2.91 15.22
C ASP A 216 6.82 -3.88 15.14
N ASP A 217 5.82 -3.58 14.30
CA ASP A 217 4.67 -4.46 14.09
C ASP A 217 5.11 -5.76 13.39
N THR A 218 5.19 -6.85 14.15
CA THR A 218 5.73 -8.14 13.70
C THR A 218 4.66 -9.22 13.70
N VAL A 219 4.50 -9.91 12.58
CA VAL A 219 3.61 -11.07 12.44
C VAL A 219 4.43 -12.27 11.99
N ILE A 220 4.33 -13.37 12.71
CA ILE A 220 5.00 -14.63 12.40
C ILE A 220 3.93 -15.68 12.09
N PHE A 221 4.11 -16.41 11.01
CA PHE A 221 3.28 -17.53 10.59
C PHE A 221 4.01 -18.82 10.93
N CYS A 222 3.35 -19.71 11.66
CA CYS A 222 3.91 -21.00 12.08
C CYS A 222 2.90 -22.12 11.81
N GLU A 223 3.35 -23.31 11.42
CA GLU A 223 2.52 -24.51 11.48
C GLU A 223 2.19 -24.85 12.95
N ALA A 224 1.01 -25.40 13.22
CA ALA A 224 0.56 -25.67 14.60
C ALA A 224 1.29 -26.86 15.26
N LYS A 225 2.55 -26.65 15.66
CA LYS A 225 3.37 -27.60 16.43
C LYS A 225 4.05 -26.91 17.61
N THR A 226 4.04 -27.58 18.77
CA THR A 226 4.66 -27.10 20.01
C THR A 226 6.18 -26.93 19.86
N GLU A 227 6.87 -27.85 19.19
CA GLU A 227 8.32 -27.79 18.94
C GLU A 227 8.76 -26.50 18.20
N TYR A 228 7.95 -26.04 17.25
CA TYR A 228 8.23 -24.81 16.51
C TYR A 228 8.00 -23.56 17.37
N LEU A 229 7.05 -23.60 18.31
CA LEU A 229 6.84 -22.52 19.27
C LEU A 229 7.94 -22.45 20.32
N ALA A 230 8.41 -23.58 20.82
CA ALA A 230 9.57 -23.65 21.71
C ALA A 230 10.81 -23.06 21.01
N SER A 231 11.06 -23.48 19.77
CA SER A 231 12.14 -22.93 18.94
C SER A 231 11.99 -21.42 18.72
N LEU A 232 10.76 -20.96 18.47
CA LEU A 232 10.48 -19.52 18.34
C LEU A 232 10.75 -18.78 19.65
N SER A 233 10.33 -19.31 20.80
CA SER A 233 10.58 -18.73 22.12
C SER A 233 12.08 -18.51 22.37
N TRP A 234 12.92 -19.50 22.04
CA TRP A 234 14.37 -19.37 22.12
C TRP A 234 14.95 -18.32 21.17
N ILE A 235 14.46 -18.25 19.92
CA ILE A 235 14.88 -17.22 18.96
C ILE A 235 14.57 -15.82 19.50
N LEU A 236 13.38 -15.64 20.07
CA LEU A 236 12.92 -14.38 20.65
C LEU A 236 13.75 -14.01 21.88
N ALA A 237 14.05 -14.97 22.76
CA ALA A 237 14.90 -14.76 23.93
C ALA A 237 16.34 -14.35 23.55
N TRP A 238 16.94 -15.01 22.56
CA TRP A 238 18.27 -14.65 22.06
C TRP A 238 18.28 -13.28 21.38
N PHE A 239 17.23 -12.96 20.61
CA PHE A 239 17.09 -11.66 19.99
C PHE A 239 16.95 -10.55 21.04
N GLU A 240 16.14 -10.75 22.07
CA GLU A 240 15.99 -9.82 23.19
C GLU A 240 17.32 -9.60 23.91
N ALA A 241 18.03 -10.68 24.27
CA ALA A 241 19.33 -10.61 24.94
C ALA A 241 20.39 -9.88 24.11
N ALA A 242 20.41 -10.10 22.80
CA ALA A 242 21.40 -9.46 21.91
C ALA A 242 21.06 -8.00 21.59
N SER A 243 19.79 -7.71 21.29
CA SER A 243 19.35 -6.40 20.77
C SER A 243 18.92 -5.43 21.85
N GLY A 244 18.56 -5.91 23.04
CA GLY A 244 17.88 -5.14 24.08
C GLY A 244 16.41 -4.83 23.78
N LEU A 245 15.86 -5.32 22.64
CA LEU A 245 14.46 -5.16 22.28
C LEU A 245 13.62 -6.24 22.98
N ARG A 246 13.00 -5.84 24.08
CA ARG A 246 12.12 -6.71 24.87
C ARG A 246 10.76 -6.89 24.21
N ILE A 247 10.27 -8.12 24.20
CA ILE A 247 8.95 -8.43 23.65
C ILE A 247 7.90 -8.25 24.74
N ASN A 248 6.84 -7.50 24.43
CA ASN A 248 5.70 -7.34 25.30
C ASN A 248 4.80 -8.57 25.20
N LEU A 249 5.12 -9.59 26.00
CA LEU A 249 4.35 -10.83 26.06
C LEU A 249 2.87 -10.60 26.45
N ALA A 250 2.59 -9.59 27.28
CA ALA A 250 1.23 -9.25 27.70
C ALA A 250 0.37 -8.60 26.60
N LYS A 251 0.98 -8.05 25.55
CA LYS A 251 0.32 -7.47 24.37
C LYS A 251 0.47 -8.32 23.12
N SER A 252 1.38 -9.28 23.14
CA SER A 252 1.55 -10.24 22.06
C SER A 252 0.41 -11.25 22.08
N GLU A 253 -0.01 -11.69 20.90
CA GLU A 253 -1.17 -12.55 20.72
C GLU A 253 -0.79 -13.76 19.85
N LEU A 254 -1.19 -14.96 20.28
CA LEU A 254 -1.17 -16.18 19.48
C LEU A 254 -2.59 -16.44 18.95
N ILE A 255 -2.75 -16.39 17.64
CA ILE A 255 -4.05 -16.51 16.98
C ILE A 255 -4.09 -17.83 16.19
N PRO A 256 -5.00 -18.76 16.53
CA PRO A 256 -5.18 -20.00 15.78
C PRO A 256 -5.89 -19.75 14.44
N VAL A 257 -5.48 -20.51 13.42
CA VAL A 257 -6.13 -20.59 12.11
C VAL A 257 -6.52 -22.05 11.86
N GLY A 258 -7.82 -22.33 11.90
CA GLY A 258 -8.36 -23.69 11.95
C GLY A 258 -8.58 -24.17 13.39
N GLU A 259 -9.07 -25.41 13.53
CA GLU A 259 -9.37 -26.01 14.84
C GLU A 259 -8.11 -26.57 15.50
N ILE A 260 -7.65 -25.91 16.57
CA ILE A 260 -6.45 -26.28 17.35
C ILE A 260 -6.91 -26.43 18.81
N GLU A 261 -6.88 -27.66 19.33
CA GLU A 261 -7.40 -27.99 20.67
C GLU A 261 -6.46 -27.52 21.80
N ASN A 262 -5.14 -27.53 21.59
CA ASN A 262 -4.14 -27.20 22.63
C ASN A 262 -3.62 -25.76 22.50
N ILE A 263 -4.46 -24.80 22.14
CA ILE A 263 -4.03 -23.42 21.89
C ILE A 263 -3.57 -22.71 23.17
N GLU A 264 -4.19 -23.01 24.30
CA GLU A 264 -3.85 -22.45 25.60
C GLU A 264 -2.45 -22.89 26.04
N GLU A 265 -2.14 -24.19 25.92
CA GLU A 265 -0.79 -24.73 26.23
C GLU A 265 0.27 -24.10 25.34
N MET A 266 -0.01 -23.99 24.04
CA MET A 266 0.86 -23.34 23.06
C MET A 266 1.08 -21.84 23.35
N ALA A 267 0.06 -21.15 23.85
CA ALA A 267 0.17 -19.76 24.25
C ALA A 267 1.01 -19.58 25.51
N VAL A 268 0.91 -20.52 26.47
CA VAL A 268 1.75 -20.56 27.67
C VAL A 268 3.22 -20.80 27.32
N GLU A 269 3.52 -21.71 26.39
CA GLU A 269 4.89 -21.98 25.93
C GLU A 269 5.58 -20.72 25.35
N LEU A 270 4.82 -19.91 24.59
CA LEU A 270 5.32 -18.64 24.06
C LEU A 270 5.20 -17.49 25.09
N GLY A 271 4.44 -17.68 26.16
CA GLY A 271 4.16 -16.69 27.20
C GLY A 271 3.19 -15.58 26.80
N CYS A 272 2.34 -15.78 25.79
CA CYS A 272 1.49 -14.73 25.22
C CYS A 272 -0.02 -15.01 25.37
N LYS A 273 -0.88 -14.06 24.98
CA LYS A 273 -2.34 -14.22 25.08
C LYS A 273 -2.90 -14.99 23.89
N VAL A 274 -3.93 -15.80 24.12
CA VAL A 274 -4.72 -16.37 23.01
C VAL A 274 -5.59 -15.26 22.39
N GLY A 275 -5.40 -15.04 21.10
CA GLY A 275 -6.23 -14.14 20.30
C GLY A 275 -7.19 -14.92 19.38
N SER A 276 -8.01 -14.20 18.63
CA SER A 276 -8.97 -14.80 17.68
C SER A 276 -9.06 -14.00 16.37
N LEU A 277 -9.49 -14.68 15.31
CA LEU A 277 -9.87 -14.02 14.06
C LEU A 277 -11.35 -13.62 14.09
N PRO A 278 -11.73 -12.47 13.52
CA PRO A 278 -10.88 -11.49 12.85
C PRO A 278 -10.11 -10.58 13.82
N SER A 279 -8.82 -10.36 13.55
CA SER A 279 -7.96 -9.47 14.35
C SER A 279 -7.51 -8.24 13.54
N MET A 280 -6.95 -7.23 14.19
CA MET A 280 -6.40 -6.05 13.49
C MET A 280 -4.89 -6.17 13.31
N TYR A 281 -4.42 -5.84 12.11
CA TYR A 281 -3.00 -5.70 11.77
C TYR A 281 -2.79 -4.52 10.83
N LEU A 282 -1.87 -3.62 11.18
CA LEU A 282 -1.60 -2.38 10.43
C LEU A 282 -2.85 -1.55 10.17
N GLY A 283 -3.83 -1.58 11.07
CA GLY A 283 -5.10 -0.87 10.92
C GLY A 283 -6.09 -1.50 9.94
N LEU A 284 -5.81 -2.71 9.43
CA LEU A 284 -6.71 -3.50 8.59
C LEU A 284 -7.11 -4.82 9.28
N PRO A 285 -8.31 -5.34 9.00
CA PRO A 285 -8.75 -6.62 9.51
C PRO A 285 -8.00 -7.79 8.84
N LEU A 286 -7.62 -8.78 9.63
CA LEU A 286 -7.07 -10.06 9.22
C LEU A 286 -8.13 -11.14 9.36
N GLY A 287 -8.25 -12.00 8.34
CA GLY A 287 -9.15 -13.16 8.39
C GLY A 287 -10.63 -12.83 8.44
N ALA A 288 -11.00 -11.56 8.35
CA ALA A 288 -12.40 -11.15 8.25
C ALA A 288 -12.99 -11.64 6.93
N HIS A 289 -14.24 -12.09 6.98
CA HIS A 289 -14.96 -12.43 5.76
C HIS A 289 -15.11 -11.16 4.91
N HIS A 290 -14.50 -11.11 3.72
CA HIS A 290 -14.38 -9.88 2.92
C HIS A 290 -15.72 -9.24 2.51
N LYS A 291 -16.84 -9.98 2.57
CA LYS A 291 -18.21 -9.46 2.34
C LYS A 291 -18.91 -8.96 3.59
N ALA A 292 -18.34 -9.19 4.77
CA ALA A 292 -18.99 -8.83 6.03
C ALA A 292 -19.12 -7.31 6.14
N SER A 293 -20.34 -6.84 6.37
CA SER A 293 -20.60 -5.42 6.66
C SER A 293 -19.89 -4.98 7.94
N SER A 294 -19.77 -5.88 8.93
CA SER A 294 -19.12 -5.63 10.22
C SER A 294 -17.67 -5.19 10.11
N MET A 295 -16.99 -5.60 9.04
CA MET A 295 -15.63 -5.19 8.73
C MET A 295 -15.49 -3.66 8.55
N TRP A 296 -16.58 -2.97 8.20
CA TRP A 296 -16.60 -1.54 7.92
C TRP A 296 -17.18 -0.69 9.05
N ASP A 297 -17.71 -1.31 10.11
CA ASP A 297 -18.39 -0.60 11.19
C ASP A 297 -17.43 0.36 11.91
N ARG A 298 -16.16 -0.01 12.08
CA ARG A 298 -15.13 0.90 12.65
C ARG A 298 -14.90 2.15 11.80
N VAL A 299 -15.00 2.03 10.47
CA VAL A 299 -14.86 3.17 9.55
C VAL A 299 -16.08 4.08 9.67
N GLU A 300 -17.27 3.48 9.73
CA GLU A 300 -18.52 4.20 9.95
C GLU A 300 -18.52 4.95 11.29
N GLU A 301 -18.13 4.28 12.37
CA GLU A 301 -18.02 4.88 13.70
C GLU A 301 -17.04 6.06 13.70
N ARG A 302 -15.87 5.91 13.07
CA ARG A 302 -14.89 6.99 12.94
C ARG A 302 -15.46 8.20 12.19
N MET A 303 -16.24 7.99 11.13
CA MET A 303 -16.91 9.08 10.42
C MET A 303 -17.95 9.75 11.32
N ARG A 304 -18.76 8.98 12.06
CA ARG A 304 -19.76 9.51 13.00
C ARG A 304 -19.13 10.29 14.15
N LYS A 305 -18.02 9.81 14.72
CA LYS A 305 -17.30 10.46 15.82
C LYS A 305 -16.74 11.81 15.38
N LYS A 306 -16.17 11.89 14.17
CA LYS A 306 -15.71 13.16 13.57
C LYS A 306 -16.87 14.14 13.34
N LEU A 307 -18.01 13.65 12.86
CA LEU A 307 -19.22 14.46 12.68
C LEU A 307 -19.75 15.01 14.01
N ALA A 308 -19.73 14.20 15.08
CA ALA A 308 -20.16 14.63 16.42
C ALA A 308 -19.31 15.79 16.96
N CYS A 309 -18.01 15.81 16.66
CA CYS A 309 -17.12 16.91 17.02
C CYS A 309 -17.39 18.20 16.22
N TRP A 310 -18.11 18.13 15.10
CA TRP A 310 -18.37 19.29 14.26
C TRP A 310 -19.70 19.93 14.62
N LYS A 311 -19.66 21.18 15.09
CA LYS A 311 -20.86 21.98 15.32
C LYS A 311 -21.51 22.35 13.99
N ARG A 312 -22.27 21.43 13.41
CA ARG A 312 -22.88 21.50 12.07
C ARG A 312 -23.64 22.80 11.80
N GLN A 313 -24.24 23.39 12.84
CA GLN A 313 -24.99 24.64 12.76
C GLN A 313 -24.14 25.87 12.39
N TYR A 314 -22.84 25.87 12.69
CA TYR A 314 -21.96 27.01 12.43
C TYR A 314 -21.12 26.85 11.14
N ILE A 315 -21.30 25.76 10.39
CA ILE A 315 -20.49 25.47 9.21
C ILE A 315 -21.32 25.71 7.95
N SER A 316 -20.83 26.60 7.08
CA SER A 316 -21.44 26.88 5.77
C SER A 316 -21.48 25.64 4.87
N LYS A 317 -22.39 25.58 3.88
CA LYS A 317 -22.45 24.48 2.89
C LYS A 317 -21.09 24.26 2.21
N GLY A 318 -20.39 25.35 1.87
CA GLY A 318 -19.02 25.32 1.36
C GLY A 318 -18.01 24.69 2.32
N GLY A 319 -18.04 25.08 3.60
CA GLY A 319 -17.17 24.48 4.63
C GLY A 319 -17.45 23.00 4.84
N ARG A 320 -18.72 22.59 4.81
CA ARG A 320 -19.12 21.17 4.89
C ARG A 320 -18.61 20.37 3.70
N LEU A 321 -18.72 20.92 2.49
CA LEU A 321 -18.15 20.31 1.29
C LEU A 321 -16.63 20.10 1.43
N THR A 322 -15.92 21.09 1.94
CA THR A 322 -14.47 20.98 2.21
C THR A 322 -14.18 19.86 3.21
N LEU A 323 -14.89 19.80 4.33
CA LEU A 323 -14.73 18.74 5.35
C LEU A 323 -15.08 17.35 4.83
N ILE A 324 -16.10 17.24 3.96
CA ILE A 324 -16.42 15.98 3.29
C ILE A 324 -15.22 15.52 2.46
N LYS A 325 -14.68 16.40 1.60
CA LYS A 325 -13.59 16.05 0.69
C LYS A 325 -12.27 15.77 1.39
N SER A 326 -11.90 16.56 2.41
CA SER A 326 -10.61 16.44 3.09
C SER A 326 -10.60 15.35 4.16
N THR A 327 -11.73 15.15 4.86
CA THR A 327 -11.75 14.34 6.09
C THR A 327 -12.64 13.11 5.99
N LEU A 328 -13.88 13.25 5.51
CA LEU A 328 -14.81 12.11 5.46
C LEU A 328 -14.47 11.16 4.32
N ALA A 329 -14.22 11.70 3.12
CA ALA A 329 -13.87 10.92 1.94
C ALA A 329 -12.51 10.23 2.07
N SER A 330 -11.59 10.74 2.90
CA SER A 330 -10.29 10.13 3.18
C SER A 330 -10.34 9.01 4.23
N SER A 331 -11.36 9.02 5.10
CA SER A 331 -11.49 8.03 6.19
C SER A 331 -11.57 6.57 5.74
N PRO A 332 -12.35 6.20 4.69
CA PRO A 332 -12.42 4.82 4.22
C PRO A 332 -11.28 4.43 3.27
N ILE A 333 -10.50 5.38 2.71
CA ILE A 333 -9.54 5.12 1.61
C ILE A 333 -8.57 4.01 1.94
N TYR A 334 -8.05 3.97 3.17
CA TYR A 334 -7.06 2.98 3.57
C TYR A 334 -7.61 1.55 3.43
N GLN A 335 -8.83 1.30 3.92
CA GLN A 335 -9.47 -0.01 3.82
C GLN A 335 -10.02 -0.28 2.42
N LEU A 336 -10.51 0.74 1.71
CA LEU A 336 -10.90 0.67 0.29
C LEU A 336 -9.74 0.33 -0.65
N SER A 337 -8.49 0.53 -0.21
CA SER A 337 -7.31 0.25 -1.01
C SER A 337 -6.97 -1.24 -1.07
N LEU A 338 -7.57 -2.07 -0.21
CA LEU A 338 -7.35 -3.52 -0.17
C LEU A 338 -8.64 -4.32 -0.32
N PHE A 339 -9.73 -3.87 0.30
CA PHE A 339 -10.99 -4.61 0.34
C PHE A 339 -12.04 -4.04 -0.58
N ARG A 340 -12.82 -4.93 -1.18
CA ARG A 340 -14.03 -4.58 -1.92
C ARG A 340 -15.16 -4.25 -0.95
N MET A 341 -15.70 -3.04 -1.05
CA MET A 341 -16.80 -2.59 -0.19
C MET A 341 -18.15 -3.16 -0.69
N PRO A 342 -18.97 -3.75 0.19
CA PRO A 342 -20.34 -4.09 -0.16
C PRO A 342 -21.16 -2.84 -0.52
N LYS A 343 -22.00 -2.94 -1.57
CA LYS A 343 -22.85 -1.82 -2.04
C LYS A 343 -23.71 -1.21 -0.94
N LEU A 344 -24.22 -2.04 -0.01
CA LEU A 344 -25.01 -1.59 1.12
C LEU A 344 -24.21 -0.65 2.03
N VAL A 345 -22.97 -1.01 2.36
CA VAL A 345 -22.08 -0.19 3.18
C VAL A 345 -21.73 1.12 2.47
N ALA A 346 -21.42 1.07 1.17
CA ALA A 346 -21.17 2.27 0.39
C ALA A 346 -22.34 3.25 0.46
N LYS A 347 -23.58 2.76 0.28
CA LYS A 347 -24.81 3.56 0.43
C LYS A 347 -24.96 4.15 1.83
N ARG A 348 -24.61 3.41 2.90
CA ARG A 348 -24.63 3.92 4.29
C ARG A 348 -23.64 5.08 4.47
N LEU A 349 -22.40 4.94 4.01
CA LEU A 349 -21.38 5.97 4.14
C LEU A 349 -21.68 7.20 3.27
N GLU A 350 -22.18 7.01 2.05
CA GLU A 350 -22.64 8.11 1.20
C GLU A 350 -23.86 8.82 1.78
N LYS A 351 -24.77 8.09 2.45
CA LYS A 351 -25.87 8.70 3.21
C LYS A 351 -25.33 9.62 4.31
N ILE A 352 -24.33 9.19 5.08
CA ILE A 352 -23.69 10.04 6.11
C ILE A 352 -23.12 11.33 5.50
N GLN A 353 -22.42 11.24 4.38
CA GLN A 353 -21.85 12.42 3.69
C GLN A 353 -22.95 13.36 3.17
N ARG A 354 -23.99 12.78 2.56
CA ARG A 354 -25.13 13.52 2.00
C ARG A 354 -25.93 14.21 3.08
N ASP A 355 -26.27 13.50 4.15
CA ASP A 355 -26.99 14.04 5.28
C ASP A 355 -26.16 15.21 5.85
N PHE A 356 -24.86 15.02 6.10
CA PHE A 356 -24.00 16.10 6.58
C PHE A 356 -23.98 17.34 5.68
N LEU A 357 -23.86 17.16 4.35
CA LEU A 357 -23.85 18.27 3.38
C LEU A 357 -25.13 19.12 3.51
N TRP A 358 -26.28 18.46 3.46
CA TRP A 358 -27.58 19.13 3.33
C TRP A 358 -28.23 19.55 4.64
N GLY A 359 -28.16 18.74 5.69
CA GLY A 359 -28.99 18.96 6.88
C GLY A 359 -28.62 20.17 7.74
N GLY A 360 -29.51 20.59 8.65
CA GLY A 360 -29.37 21.77 9.50
C GLY A 360 -28.86 21.48 10.91
N GLY A 361 -29.19 22.37 11.86
CA GLY A 361 -29.08 22.11 13.31
C GLY A 361 -29.90 20.89 13.75
N SER A 362 -29.83 20.53 15.03
CA SER A 362 -30.38 19.29 15.60
C SER A 362 -31.88 19.03 15.33
N LEU A 363 -32.65 20.05 14.94
CA LEU A 363 -34.10 19.99 14.79
C LEU A 363 -34.61 20.15 13.33
N GLU A 364 -33.75 20.43 12.35
CA GLU A 364 -34.18 20.66 10.96
C GLU A 364 -33.73 19.56 9.99
N LYS A 365 -34.67 18.69 9.58
CA LYS A 365 -34.50 17.83 8.40
C LYS A 365 -34.54 18.71 7.13
N LYS A 366 -33.38 19.20 6.68
CA LYS A 366 -33.31 19.92 5.40
C LYS A 366 -33.37 18.95 4.22
N ILE A 367 -34.15 19.34 3.21
CA ILE A 367 -34.36 18.57 1.98
C ILE A 367 -33.06 18.48 1.18
N HIS A 368 -32.80 17.31 0.59
CA HIS A 368 -31.72 17.13 -0.38
C HIS A 368 -32.12 17.80 -1.70
N LEU A 369 -31.59 18.99 -1.97
CA LEU A 369 -32.04 19.83 -3.08
C LEU A 369 -31.63 19.30 -4.45
N ILE A 370 -30.43 18.74 -4.56
CA ILE A 370 -29.85 18.21 -5.81
C ILE A 370 -29.58 16.72 -5.64
N ASN A 371 -29.86 15.94 -6.69
CA ASN A 371 -29.61 14.50 -6.71
C ASN A 371 -28.13 14.23 -6.39
N TRP A 372 -27.86 13.28 -5.49
CA TRP A 372 -26.51 12.93 -5.06
C TRP A 372 -25.60 12.53 -6.23
N GLU A 373 -26.16 11.89 -7.26
CA GLU A 373 -25.39 11.53 -8.45
C GLU A 373 -24.83 12.77 -9.16
N VAL A 374 -25.63 13.83 -9.29
CA VAL A 374 -25.19 15.12 -9.84
C VAL A 374 -24.16 15.76 -8.93
N VAL A 375 -24.38 15.76 -7.60
CA VAL A 375 -23.42 16.27 -6.61
C VAL A 375 -22.04 15.61 -6.76
N CYS A 376 -22.01 14.31 -7.07
CA CYS A 376 -20.78 13.56 -7.22
C CYS A 376 -19.99 13.88 -8.50
N THR A 377 -20.65 14.37 -9.55
CA THR A 377 -19.97 14.72 -10.81
C THR A 377 -18.97 15.86 -10.62
N GLN A 378 -18.07 16.02 -11.59
CA GLN A 378 -17.08 17.10 -11.56
C GLN A 378 -17.75 18.48 -11.59
N LYS A 379 -17.09 19.49 -11.00
CA LYS A 379 -17.54 20.90 -11.11
C LYS A 379 -17.72 21.33 -12.56
N ALA A 380 -16.87 20.82 -13.45
CA ALA A 380 -16.95 21.05 -14.89
C ALA A 380 -18.28 20.61 -15.52
N LYS A 381 -18.95 19.63 -14.89
CA LYS A 381 -20.19 19.00 -15.34
C LYS A 381 -21.38 19.37 -14.45
N GLY A 382 -21.22 20.40 -13.62
CA GLY A 382 -22.26 20.88 -12.73
C GLY A 382 -22.40 20.17 -11.39
N GLY A 383 -21.47 19.30 -11.01
CA GLY A 383 -21.45 18.72 -9.66
C GLY A 383 -20.59 19.48 -8.66
N LEU A 384 -20.42 18.90 -7.48
CA LEU A 384 -19.51 19.39 -6.44
C LEU A 384 -18.20 18.61 -6.40
N GLY A 385 -18.04 17.55 -7.18
CA GLY A 385 -16.83 16.71 -7.24
C GLY A 385 -16.61 15.86 -5.99
N ILE A 386 -17.69 15.39 -5.36
CA ILE A 386 -17.62 14.39 -4.29
C ILE A 386 -17.45 13.01 -4.95
N ARG A 387 -16.40 12.27 -4.61
CA ARG A 387 -16.14 10.98 -5.25
C ARG A 387 -17.14 9.93 -4.78
N LYS A 388 -17.80 9.25 -5.73
CA LYS A 388 -18.59 8.05 -5.45
C LYS A 388 -17.68 6.98 -4.84
N ILE A 389 -18.10 6.38 -3.73
CA ILE A 389 -17.27 5.45 -2.97
C ILE A 389 -17.02 4.17 -3.78
N GLU A 390 -18.04 3.67 -4.49
CA GLU A 390 -17.93 2.47 -5.32
C GLU A 390 -16.93 2.65 -6.47
N THR A 391 -17.04 3.74 -7.24
CA THR A 391 -16.10 4.08 -8.32
C THR A 391 -14.68 4.25 -7.79
N LEU A 392 -14.51 4.89 -6.64
CA LEU A 392 -13.21 5.05 -5.99
C LEU A 392 -12.63 3.71 -5.54
N ASN A 393 -13.44 2.81 -4.97
CA ASN A 393 -13.00 1.47 -4.58
C ASN A 393 -12.49 0.68 -5.78
N ARG A 394 -13.22 0.68 -6.90
CA ARG A 394 -12.80 0.05 -8.15
C ARG A 394 -11.46 0.58 -8.66
N ALA A 395 -11.31 1.90 -8.72
CA ALA A 395 -10.05 2.54 -9.13
C ALA A 395 -8.88 2.19 -8.19
N LEU A 396 -9.12 2.12 -6.88
CA LEU A 396 -8.11 1.73 -5.88
C LEU A 396 -7.71 0.26 -6.02
N LEU A 397 -8.67 -0.65 -6.23
CA LEU A 397 -8.39 -2.07 -6.44
C LEU A 397 -7.68 -2.31 -7.79
N GLY A 398 -8.03 -1.57 -8.84
CA GLY A 398 -7.34 -1.60 -10.13
C GLY A 398 -5.84 -1.27 -10.03
N LYS A 399 -5.43 -0.47 -9.04
CA LYS A 399 -4.01 -0.21 -8.74
C LYS A 399 -3.22 -1.51 -8.51
N TRP A 400 -3.83 -2.53 -7.90
CA TRP A 400 -3.16 -3.81 -7.69
C TRP A 400 -2.95 -4.60 -8.97
N ILE A 401 -3.88 -4.51 -9.93
CA ILE A 401 -3.72 -5.13 -11.25
C ILE A 401 -2.55 -4.49 -11.99
N TRP A 402 -2.52 -3.15 -12.02
CA TRP A 402 -1.40 -2.39 -12.56
C TRP A 402 -0.08 -2.80 -11.88
N ARG A 403 -0.05 -2.81 -10.54
CA ARG A 403 1.15 -3.17 -9.77
C ARG A 403 1.60 -4.60 -10.01
N PHE A 404 0.68 -5.55 -10.19
CA PHE A 404 1.05 -6.93 -10.49
C PHE A 404 1.75 -7.02 -11.85
N ALA A 405 1.33 -6.22 -12.82
CA ALA A 405 2.02 -6.12 -14.09
C ALA A 405 3.36 -5.37 -13.97
N SER A 406 3.39 -4.19 -13.32
CA SER A 406 4.54 -3.29 -13.30
C SER A 406 5.64 -3.65 -12.30
N ASP A 407 5.29 -4.09 -11.09
CA ASP A 407 6.24 -4.29 -10.01
C ASP A 407 7.06 -5.57 -10.26
N ARG A 408 8.36 -5.52 -10.00
CA ARG A 408 9.29 -6.65 -10.21
C ARG A 408 9.72 -7.24 -8.88
N ASP A 409 9.69 -8.57 -8.80
CA ASP A 409 10.28 -9.40 -7.73
C ASP A 409 9.98 -8.99 -6.28
N ILE A 410 8.77 -8.48 -6.00
CA ILE A 410 8.32 -8.16 -4.64
C ILE A 410 7.62 -9.38 -4.01
N LEU A 411 7.84 -9.60 -2.70
CA LEU A 411 7.27 -10.72 -1.93
C LEU A 411 5.77 -10.93 -2.15
N TRP A 412 4.96 -9.87 -2.08
CA TRP A 412 3.50 -10.01 -2.28
C TRP A 412 3.15 -10.53 -3.68
N LYS A 413 3.88 -10.10 -4.72
CA LYS A 413 3.69 -10.59 -6.10
C LYS A 413 4.12 -12.05 -6.22
N LYS A 414 5.20 -12.46 -5.52
CA LYS A 414 5.62 -13.87 -5.44
C LYS A 414 4.55 -14.72 -4.76
N VAL A 415 4.03 -14.30 -3.61
CA VAL A 415 2.94 -14.97 -2.87
C VAL A 415 1.71 -15.17 -3.75
N ILE A 416 1.23 -14.09 -4.39
CA ILE A 416 0.08 -14.14 -5.29
C ILE A 416 0.36 -15.04 -6.51
N GLY A 417 1.53 -14.87 -7.14
CA GLY A 417 1.93 -15.63 -8.31
C GLY A 417 2.07 -17.12 -8.03
N THR A 418 2.60 -17.50 -6.87
CA THR A 418 2.68 -18.89 -6.40
C THR A 418 1.29 -19.44 -6.16
N LYS A 419 0.47 -18.76 -5.34
CA LYS A 419 -0.87 -19.24 -4.94
C LYS A 419 -1.81 -19.41 -6.12
N TYR A 420 -1.90 -18.42 -7.01
CA TYR A 420 -2.87 -18.42 -8.12
C TYR A 420 -2.29 -18.92 -9.44
N GLY A 421 -0.96 -18.97 -9.59
CA GLY A 421 -0.29 -19.24 -10.86
C GLY A 421 -0.23 -18.00 -11.76
N LYS A 422 0.79 -17.97 -12.63
CA LYS A 422 1.04 -16.87 -13.58
C LYS A 422 0.61 -17.24 -15.01
N VAL A 423 0.14 -16.27 -15.79
CA VAL A 423 -0.15 -16.38 -17.24
C VAL A 423 0.25 -15.11 -17.98
N GLY A 424 0.30 -15.18 -19.31
CA GLY A 424 0.77 -14.09 -20.17
C GLY A 424 2.17 -13.68 -19.76
N PHE A 425 3.12 -14.62 -19.79
CA PHE A 425 4.53 -14.38 -19.45
C PHE A 425 4.75 -13.65 -18.09
N GLY A 426 3.90 -13.95 -17.11
CA GLY A 426 4.02 -13.39 -15.76
C GLY A 426 3.36 -12.02 -15.56
N TRP A 427 2.68 -11.46 -16.56
CA TRP A 427 1.94 -10.21 -16.43
C TRP A 427 0.63 -10.36 -15.68
N ARG A 428 0.05 -11.56 -15.65
CA ARG A 428 -1.27 -11.83 -15.06
C ARG A 428 -1.24 -13.05 -14.16
N THR A 429 -2.23 -13.16 -13.28
CA THR A 429 -2.54 -14.42 -12.58
C THR A 429 -3.57 -15.22 -13.35
N LYS A 430 -3.61 -16.56 -13.16
CA LYS A 430 -4.70 -17.39 -13.70
C LYS A 430 -6.06 -16.93 -13.16
N GLY A 431 -7.10 -17.06 -13.98
CA GLY A 431 -8.48 -16.86 -13.55
C GLY A 431 -8.89 -17.85 -12.46
N THR A 432 -9.71 -17.40 -11.51
CA THR A 432 -10.17 -18.24 -10.39
C THR A 432 -11.49 -18.93 -10.76
N ARG A 433 -11.41 -20.18 -11.27
CA ARG A 433 -12.60 -21.00 -11.62
C ARG A 433 -13.23 -21.76 -10.44
N GLU A 434 -12.65 -21.69 -9.24
CA GLU A 434 -13.15 -22.45 -8.08
C GLU A 434 -14.35 -21.78 -7.40
N THR A 435 -15.37 -22.59 -7.14
CA THR A 435 -16.65 -22.24 -6.50
C THR A 435 -16.58 -22.11 -4.98
N TYR A 436 -15.48 -22.52 -4.32
CA TYR A 436 -15.32 -22.39 -2.88
C TYR A 436 -13.98 -21.71 -2.51
N GLY A 437 -14.10 -20.57 -1.82
CA GLY A 437 -12.96 -19.77 -1.33
C GLY A 437 -12.92 -18.32 -1.84
N VAL A 438 -12.50 -17.41 -0.95
CA VAL A 438 -12.94 -16.01 -0.88
C VAL A 438 -11.80 -15.00 -0.60
N GLY A 439 -10.57 -15.36 -0.98
CA GLY A 439 -9.38 -14.52 -0.81
C GLY A 439 -9.50 -13.10 -1.39
N VAL A 440 -8.80 -12.16 -0.78
CA VAL A 440 -8.81 -10.73 -1.13
C VAL A 440 -8.42 -10.51 -2.58
N TRP A 441 -7.41 -11.24 -3.07
CA TRP A 441 -6.96 -11.16 -4.46
C TRP A 441 -8.05 -11.55 -5.47
N LYS A 442 -8.94 -12.49 -5.11
CA LYS A 442 -10.07 -12.89 -5.96
C LYS A 442 -11.02 -11.72 -6.23
N GLU A 443 -11.25 -10.87 -5.23
CA GLU A 443 -12.09 -9.67 -5.37
C GLU A 443 -11.40 -8.53 -6.12
N ILE A 444 -10.07 -8.43 -5.99
CA ILE A 444 -9.24 -7.52 -6.78
C ILE A 444 -9.28 -7.93 -8.26
N LEU A 445 -9.21 -9.22 -8.58
CA LEU A 445 -9.23 -9.73 -9.95
C LEU A 445 -10.50 -9.39 -10.74
N LYS A 446 -11.60 -9.05 -10.08
CA LYS A 446 -12.80 -8.54 -10.76
C LYS A 446 -12.57 -7.20 -11.48
N GLU A 447 -11.53 -6.45 -11.08
CA GLU A 447 -11.11 -5.22 -11.76
C GLU A 447 -10.13 -5.47 -12.91
N ALA A 448 -9.76 -6.72 -13.19
CA ALA A 448 -8.74 -7.03 -14.18
C ALA A 448 -9.17 -6.61 -15.60
N ASN A 449 -10.39 -6.94 -16.02
CA ASN A 449 -10.83 -6.75 -17.42
C ASN A 449 -10.64 -5.30 -17.88
N TRP A 450 -11.28 -4.35 -17.19
CA TRP A 450 -11.15 -2.94 -17.56
C TRP A 450 -9.73 -2.41 -17.35
N CYS A 451 -8.93 -2.95 -16.42
CA CYS A 451 -7.53 -2.50 -16.31
C CYS A 451 -6.71 -2.93 -17.53
N TRP A 452 -6.97 -4.13 -18.07
CA TRP A 452 -6.23 -4.68 -19.20
C TRP A 452 -6.49 -3.94 -20.51
N ASP A 453 -7.69 -3.38 -20.69
CA ASP A 453 -8.04 -2.59 -21.87
C ASP A 453 -7.17 -1.32 -22.00
N TYR A 454 -6.64 -0.82 -20.88
CA TYR A 454 -5.81 0.40 -20.77
C TYR A 454 -4.34 0.11 -20.46
N LEU A 455 -3.95 -1.16 -20.45
CA LEU A 455 -2.56 -1.60 -20.35
C LEU A 455 -1.97 -1.82 -21.74
N MET A 456 -0.79 -1.24 -21.98
CA MET A 456 0.02 -1.53 -23.15
C MET A 456 1.43 -1.93 -22.75
N PHE A 457 2.14 -2.61 -23.64
CA PHE A 457 3.47 -3.14 -23.40
C PHE A 457 4.51 -2.34 -24.19
N LYS A 458 5.58 -1.96 -23.52
CA LYS A 458 6.78 -1.43 -24.15
C LYS A 458 7.78 -2.57 -24.26
N VAL A 459 8.09 -2.94 -25.50
CA VAL A 459 9.09 -3.98 -25.81
C VAL A 459 10.47 -3.48 -25.41
N GLY A 460 11.13 -4.27 -24.57
CA GLY A 460 12.55 -4.19 -24.25
C GLY A 460 13.26 -5.38 -24.90
N LYS A 461 13.62 -6.39 -24.11
CA LYS A 461 14.16 -7.67 -24.59
C LYS A 461 13.18 -8.47 -25.44
N GLY A 462 11.88 -8.30 -25.23
CA GLY A 462 10.83 -9.02 -25.96
C GLY A 462 10.48 -10.40 -25.38
N THR A 463 11.15 -10.84 -24.32
CA THR A 463 10.98 -12.18 -23.69
C THR A 463 9.61 -12.41 -23.05
N ARG A 464 8.88 -11.33 -22.74
CA ARG A 464 7.60 -11.39 -22.02
C ARG A 464 6.46 -10.79 -22.81
N VAL A 465 6.68 -10.30 -24.02
CA VAL A 465 5.61 -9.70 -24.84
C VAL A 465 5.25 -10.68 -25.94
N SER A 466 3.98 -11.10 -25.99
CA SER A 466 3.46 -11.91 -27.09
C SER A 466 3.39 -11.07 -28.37
N PHE A 467 4.01 -11.55 -29.45
CA PHE A 467 4.06 -10.79 -30.70
C PHE A 467 2.64 -10.50 -31.24
N TRP A 468 1.77 -11.53 -31.31
CA TRP A 468 0.46 -11.39 -31.94
C TRP A 468 -0.63 -10.84 -31.01
N THR A 469 -0.64 -11.27 -29.74
CA THR A 469 -1.81 -11.08 -28.86
C THR A 469 -1.71 -9.89 -27.91
N ASP A 470 -0.50 -9.41 -27.62
CA ASP A 470 -0.31 -8.29 -26.69
C ASP A 470 -0.39 -6.93 -27.42
N HIS A 471 -0.85 -5.91 -26.68
CA HIS A 471 -0.93 -4.54 -27.15
C HIS A 471 0.43 -3.84 -27.00
N TRP A 472 1.33 -4.03 -27.95
CA TRP A 472 2.67 -3.42 -27.95
C TRP A 472 3.01 -2.61 -29.20
N CYS A 473 2.28 -2.84 -30.30
CA CYS A 473 2.46 -2.18 -31.58
C CYS A 473 1.11 -1.60 -32.05
N GLY A 474 0.98 -0.26 -32.08
CA GLY A 474 -0.27 0.42 -32.45
C GLY A 474 -1.33 0.47 -31.33
N ASN A 475 -2.61 0.64 -31.72
CA ASN A 475 -3.73 0.83 -30.78
C ASN A 475 -4.46 -0.47 -30.38
N THR A 476 -4.26 -1.54 -31.15
CA THR A 476 -4.91 -2.86 -31.02
C THR A 476 -3.88 -3.97 -31.21
N SER A 477 -4.17 -5.21 -30.81
CA SER A 477 -3.24 -6.33 -31.01
C SER A 477 -3.06 -6.65 -32.50
N LEU A 478 -1.87 -7.13 -32.89
CA LEU A 478 -1.59 -7.50 -34.28
C LEU A 478 -2.53 -8.61 -34.78
N SER A 479 -2.97 -9.51 -33.89
CA SER A 479 -3.96 -10.55 -34.22
C SER A 479 -5.34 -10.01 -34.62
N LEU A 480 -5.73 -8.82 -34.13
CA LEU A 480 -6.99 -8.18 -34.49
C LEU A 480 -6.83 -7.29 -35.73
N MET A 481 -5.66 -6.68 -35.92
CA MET A 481 -5.35 -5.88 -37.11
C MET A 481 -5.16 -6.73 -38.35
N PHE A 482 -4.51 -7.90 -38.21
CA PHE A 482 -4.16 -8.81 -39.29
C PHE A 482 -4.65 -10.24 -39.01
N PRO A 483 -5.98 -10.48 -38.93
CA PRO A 483 -6.52 -11.78 -38.55
C PRO A 483 -6.16 -12.90 -39.53
N GLN A 484 -6.03 -12.58 -40.83
CA GLN A 484 -5.62 -13.53 -41.87
C GLN A 484 -4.16 -13.98 -41.67
N LEU A 485 -3.23 -13.03 -41.44
CA LEU A 485 -1.83 -13.35 -41.17
C LEU A 485 -1.66 -14.12 -39.85
N PHE A 486 -2.44 -13.76 -38.82
CA PHE A 486 -2.45 -14.53 -37.57
C PHE A 486 -2.95 -15.96 -37.76
N ALA A 487 -3.97 -16.16 -38.61
CA ALA A 487 -4.46 -17.48 -38.96
C ALA A 487 -3.44 -18.29 -39.77
N LEU A 488 -2.54 -17.67 -40.54
CA LEU A 488 -1.49 -18.36 -41.30
C LEU A 488 -0.19 -18.58 -40.51
N SER A 489 0.06 -17.78 -39.48
CA SER A 489 1.26 -17.84 -38.66
C SER A 489 1.41 -19.18 -37.93
N VAL A 490 2.59 -19.78 -38.02
CA VAL A 490 2.98 -20.97 -37.24
C VAL A 490 3.30 -20.56 -35.79
N GLN A 491 3.84 -19.35 -35.61
CA GLN A 491 4.34 -18.79 -34.36
C GLN A 491 3.28 -17.96 -33.61
N ARG A 492 2.03 -18.45 -33.49
CA ARG A 492 0.92 -17.66 -32.89
C ARG A 492 1.12 -17.27 -31.43
N ASN A 493 1.87 -18.08 -30.68
CA ASN A 493 2.17 -17.87 -29.25
C ASN A 493 3.60 -17.40 -29.01
N ALA A 494 4.34 -17.05 -30.06
CA ALA A 494 5.72 -16.61 -29.95
C ALA A 494 5.83 -15.24 -29.30
N THR A 495 6.94 -15.03 -28.60
CA THR A 495 7.30 -13.74 -28.03
C THR A 495 7.91 -12.84 -29.09
N VAL A 496 8.04 -11.55 -28.79
CA VAL A 496 8.71 -10.59 -29.68
C VAL A 496 10.19 -10.95 -29.87
N GLU A 497 10.84 -11.53 -28.86
CA GLU A 497 12.21 -12.04 -28.97
C GLU A 497 12.30 -13.20 -29.97
N ASP A 498 11.38 -14.17 -29.90
CA ASP A 498 11.40 -15.37 -30.75
C ASP A 498 11.31 -15.05 -32.25
N VAL A 499 10.63 -13.95 -32.59
CA VAL A 499 10.42 -13.52 -33.98
C VAL A 499 11.36 -12.39 -34.40
N TRP A 500 12.26 -11.94 -33.52
CA TRP A 500 13.24 -10.90 -33.81
C TRP A 500 14.63 -11.49 -33.99
N ASP A 501 15.18 -11.38 -35.20
CA ASP A 501 16.52 -11.84 -35.51
C ASP A 501 17.52 -10.68 -35.41
N SER A 502 18.37 -10.74 -34.39
CA SER A 502 19.45 -9.77 -34.15
C SER A 502 20.68 -9.99 -35.04
N SER A 503 20.79 -11.13 -35.72
CA SER A 503 21.93 -11.46 -36.59
C SER A 503 21.86 -10.79 -37.97
N LEU A 504 20.67 -10.33 -38.37
CA LEU A 504 20.42 -9.64 -39.63
C LEU A 504 20.79 -8.15 -39.57
N GLY A 505 22.07 -7.79 -39.48
CA GLY A 505 22.56 -6.42 -39.63
C GLY A 505 21.91 -5.38 -38.70
N GLN A 506 20.85 -4.70 -39.16
CA GLN A 506 20.07 -3.74 -38.34
C GLN A 506 18.98 -4.41 -37.47
N GLY A 507 18.90 -5.75 -37.49
CA GLY A 507 17.85 -6.57 -36.92
C GLY A 507 16.65 -6.71 -37.86
N GLY A 508 16.05 -7.90 -37.93
CA GLY A 508 14.94 -8.23 -38.83
C GLY A 508 13.85 -9.06 -38.17
N TRP A 509 12.63 -9.02 -38.73
CA TRP A 509 11.51 -9.84 -38.28
C TRP A 509 11.51 -11.18 -39.01
N ASN A 510 11.67 -12.28 -38.27
CA ASN A 510 11.61 -13.64 -38.79
C ASN A 510 10.23 -14.25 -38.52
N LEU A 511 9.28 -14.03 -39.44
CA LEU A 511 7.89 -14.48 -39.34
C LEU A 511 7.69 -15.75 -40.17
N ILE A 512 7.30 -16.85 -39.52
CA ILE A 512 7.06 -18.15 -40.18
C ILE A 512 5.56 -18.39 -40.39
N PHE A 513 5.18 -18.67 -41.64
CA PHE A 513 3.81 -18.94 -42.05
C PHE A 513 3.67 -20.36 -42.60
N SER A 514 2.46 -20.90 -42.49
CA SER A 514 2.13 -22.29 -42.84
C SER A 514 2.13 -22.59 -44.35
N ARG A 515 2.01 -21.55 -45.18
CA ARG A 515 2.06 -21.62 -46.65
C ARG A 515 2.54 -20.29 -47.22
N ASP A 516 2.84 -20.30 -48.52
CA ASP A 516 3.08 -19.10 -49.30
C ASP A 516 1.81 -18.23 -49.39
N PHE A 517 2.00 -16.93 -49.63
CA PHE A 517 0.93 -15.93 -49.68
C PHE A 517 0.25 -15.90 -51.04
N ASN A 518 -1.06 -15.68 -51.04
CA ASN A 518 -1.77 -15.29 -52.25
C ASN A 518 -1.52 -13.80 -52.54
N ASP A 519 -1.72 -13.36 -53.78
CA ASP A 519 -1.46 -11.98 -54.20
C ASP A 519 -2.12 -10.92 -53.30
N TRP A 520 -3.35 -11.14 -52.84
CA TRP A 520 -4.06 -10.22 -51.95
C TRP A 520 -3.59 -10.24 -50.48
N GLU A 521 -2.79 -11.23 -50.08
CA GLU A 521 -2.18 -11.33 -48.74
C GLU A 521 -0.79 -10.67 -48.67
N VAL A 522 -0.14 -10.47 -49.83
CA VAL A 522 1.18 -9.82 -49.93
C VAL A 522 1.11 -8.37 -49.44
N ASP A 523 0.05 -7.64 -49.81
CA ASP A 523 -0.17 -6.26 -49.36
C ASP A 523 -0.30 -6.17 -47.83
N LEU A 524 -1.00 -7.13 -47.20
CA LEU A 524 -1.17 -7.19 -45.74
C LEU A 524 0.16 -7.35 -45.00
N ILE A 525 1.12 -8.08 -45.59
CA ILE A 525 2.46 -8.25 -45.02
C ILE A 525 3.29 -7.00 -45.20
N GLY A 526 3.17 -6.34 -46.36
CA GLY A 526 3.75 -5.02 -46.58
C GLY A 526 3.32 -4.05 -45.48
N ASP A 527 2.01 -3.96 -45.23
CA ASP A 527 1.43 -3.11 -44.18
C ASP A 527 1.94 -3.49 -42.78
N LEU A 528 2.02 -4.79 -42.47
CA LEU A 528 2.55 -5.27 -41.19
C LEU A 528 4.03 -4.87 -41.02
N LEU A 529 4.87 -5.08 -42.03
CA LEU A 529 6.29 -4.72 -41.95
C LEU A 529 6.52 -3.21 -41.86
N ILE A 530 5.68 -2.41 -42.52
CA ILE A 530 5.68 -0.94 -42.39
C ILE A 530 5.31 -0.55 -40.95
N LEU A 531 4.29 -1.17 -40.36
CA LEU A 531 3.88 -0.90 -38.98
C LEU A 531 4.98 -1.28 -37.97
N LEU A 532 5.67 -2.39 -38.21
CA LEU A 532 6.77 -2.87 -37.38
C LEU A 532 8.07 -2.05 -37.59
N ARG A 533 8.12 -1.18 -38.60
CA ARG A 533 9.29 -0.37 -38.92
C ARG A 533 9.59 0.60 -37.77
N GLY A 534 10.79 0.51 -37.21
CA GLY A 534 11.24 1.35 -36.10
C GLY A 534 11.15 0.71 -34.72
N PHE A 535 10.51 -0.47 -34.60
CA PHE A 535 10.61 -1.28 -33.40
C PHE A 535 11.88 -2.13 -33.45
N ARG A 536 12.59 -2.20 -32.32
CA ARG A 536 13.80 -3.00 -32.12
C ARG A 536 13.80 -3.52 -30.69
N THR A 537 14.27 -4.76 -30.49
CA THR A 537 14.56 -5.22 -29.14
C THR A 537 15.76 -4.47 -28.58
N SER A 538 15.80 -4.33 -27.26
CA SER A 538 16.87 -3.65 -26.53
C SER A 538 17.33 -4.49 -25.35
N SER A 539 18.42 -4.09 -24.71
CA SER A 539 18.88 -4.71 -23.47
C SER A 539 18.00 -4.37 -22.25
N GLU A 540 17.10 -3.39 -22.37
CA GLU A 540 16.14 -3.06 -21.32
C GLU A 540 15.11 -4.18 -21.16
N GLU A 541 14.69 -4.44 -19.93
CA GLU A 541 13.63 -5.40 -19.64
C GLU A 541 12.26 -4.89 -20.06
N ASP A 542 11.38 -5.78 -20.53
CA ASP A 542 10.01 -5.45 -20.92
C ASP A 542 9.25 -4.74 -19.79
N SER A 543 8.39 -3.79 -20.19
CA SER A 543 7.62 -2.97 -19.24
C SER A 543 6.20 -2.71 -19.73
N VAL A 544 5.34 -2.29 -18.79
CA VAL A 544 3.96 -1.90 -19.09
C VAL A 544 3.81 -0.38 -18.97
N PHE A 545 2.92 0.18 -19.76
CA PHE A 545 2.52 1.57 -19.69
C PHE A 545 1.00 1.71 -19.68
N TRP A 546 0.53 2.76 -19.02
CA TRP A 546 -0.89 3.05 -18.90
C TRP A 546 -1.33 4.02 -20.01
N LYS A 547 -2.36 3.67 -20.79
CA LYS A 547 -2.84 4.46 -21.94
C LYS A 547 -3.28 5.88 -21.57
N GLU A 548 -3.91 6.04 -20.40
CA GLU A 548 -4.55 7.30 -20.00
C GLU A 548 -3.63 8.24 -19.19
N GLY A 549 -3.55 9.50 -19.62
CA GLY A 549 -2.79 10.56 -18.95
C GLY A 549 -1.33 10.71 -19.41
N ASN A 550 -0.72 11.85 -19.07
CA ASN A 550 0.49 12.34 -19.73
C ASN A 550 1.81 11.63 -19.36
N HIS A 551 1.78 10.61 -18.49
CA HIS A 551 3.01 10.06 -17.88
C HIS A 551 3.16 8.55 -18.00
N GLY A 552 2.29 7.85 -18.72
CA GLY A 552 2.35 6.39 -18.89
C GLY A 552 2.27 5.58 -17.58
N THR A 553 1.87 6.21 -16.47
CA THR A 553 1.84 5.61 -15.13
C THR A 553 0.43 5.62 -14.56
N PHE A 554 0.04 4.52 -13.91
CA PHE A 554 -1.27 4.43 -13.29
C PHE A 554 -1.41 5.44 -12.14
N ARG A 555 -2.43 6.30 -12.25
CA ARG A 555 -2.87 7.20 -11.18
C ARG A 555 -4.33 6.91 -10.86
N VAL A 556 -4.62 6.69 -9.58
CA VAL A 556 -6.00 6.45 -9.09
C VAL A 556 -6.95 7.58 -9.51
N LYS A 557 -6.46 8.82 -9.60
CA LYS A 557 -7.24 9.98 -10.08
C LYS A 557 -7.71 9.80 -11.53
N ASP A 558 -6.83 9.29 -12.40
CA ASP A 558 -7.12 9.15 -13.83
C ASP A 558 -7.95 7.88 -14.08
N ALA A 559 -7.64 6.78 -13.39
CA ALA A 559 -8.50 5.60 -13.36
C ALA A 559 -9.91 5.89 -12.81
N PHE A 560 -10.05 6.74 -11.79
CA PHE A 560 -11.36 7.16 -11.30
C PHE A 560 -12.14 7.93 -12.36
N ARG A 561 -11.49 8.85 -13.10
CA ARG A 561 -12.13 9.62 -14.17
C ARG A 561 -12.58 8.74 -15.32
N LEU A 562 -11.79 7.71 -15.64
CA LEU A 562 -12.11 6.72 -16.66
C LEU A 562 -13.37 5.91 -16.29
N LEU A 563 -13.46 5.49 -15.02
CA LEU A 563 -14.60 4.72 -14.52
C LEU A 563 -15.85 5.56 -14.25
N ASP A 564 -15.70 6.88 -14.10
CA ASP A 564 -16.80 7.81 -13.91
C ASP A 564 -17.34 8.19 -15.29
N ALA A 565 -18.56 7.73 -15.61
CA ALA A 565 -19.14 7.89 -16.93
C ALA A 565 -19.17 9.37 -17.37
N PRO A 566 -18.94 9.66 -18.66
CA PRO A 566 -19.05 11.02 -19.16
C PRO A 566 -20.51 11.47 -19.12
N ASN A 567 -20.87 12.32 -18.15
CA ASN A 567 -22.06 13.15 -18.29
C ASN A 567 -21.74 14.30 -19.27
N ASP A 568 -22.49 14.39 -20.37
CA ASP A 568 -22.39 15.44 -21.40
C ASP A 568 -23.33 16.62 -21.13
N THR A 569 -23.61 16.91 -19.86
CA THR A 569 -24.36 18.11 -19.49
C THR A 569 -23.47 19.34 -19.62
N ALA A 570 -23.80 20.20 -20.60
CA ALA A 570 -23.26 21.54 -20.71
C ALA A 570 -23.62 22.34 -19.44
N PHE A 571 -22.60 22.75 -18.67
CA PHE A 571 -22.77 23.50 -17.42
C PHE A 571 -21.96 24.80 -17.47
N PRO A 572 -22.50 25.95 -17.04
CA PRO A 572 -21.80 27.24 -17.09
C PRO A 572 -20.78 27.39 -15.95
N VAL A 573 -19.75 26.54 -15.97
CA VAL A 573 -18.73 26.43 -14.90
C VAL A 573 -18.04 27.76 -14.62
N LYS A 574 -17.64 28.46 -15.68
CA LYS A 574 -16.88 29.73 -15.62
C LYS A 574 -17.69 30.87 -15.02
N CYS A 575 -19.02 30.81 -15.08
CA CYS A 575 -19.91 31.82 -14.53
C CYS A 575 -20.18 31.59 -13.02
N ILE A 576 -20.04 30.35 -12.55
CA ILE A 576 -20.45 29.96 -11.19
C ILE A 576 -19.23 29.81 -10.26
N TRP A 577 -18.17 29.15 -10.73
CA TRP A 577 -16.98 28.86 -9.92
C TRP A 577 -15.86 29.85 -10.25
N VAL A 578 -15.95 31.07 -9.70
CA VAL A 578 -14.99 32.17 -9.91
C VAL A 578 -14.09 32.35 -8.69
N ASP A 579 -12.78 32.54 -8.89
CA ASP A 579 -11.78 32.54 -7.81
C ASP A 579 -11.95 33.66 -6.76
N LYS A 580 -12.53 34.79 -7.13
CA LYS A 580 -12.73 35.96 -6.25
C LYS A 580 -14.08 35.96 -5.52
N VAL A 581 -14.89 34.90 -5.64
CA VAL A 581 -16.24 34.85 -5.08
C VAL A 581 -16.28 34.01 -3.80
N PRO A 582 -16.89 34.51 -2.70
CA PRO A 582 -17.06 33.72 -1.50
C PRO A 582 -17.79 32.39 -1.77
N THR A 583 -17.32 31.30 -1.16
CA THR A 583 -17.85 29.95 -1.44
C THR A 583 -19.37 29.84 -1.21
N LYS A 584 -19.92 30.64 -0.28
CA LYS A 584 -21.37 30.70 -0.02
C LYS A 584 -22.16 31.22 -1.23
N VAL A 585 -21.63 32.23 -1.93
CA VAL A 585 -22.26 32.83 -3.12
C VAL A 585 -22.14 31.89 -4.32
N ALA A 586 -20.96 31.30 -4.54
CA ALA A 586 -20.77 30.30 -5.60
C ALA A 586 -21.67 29.07 -5.41
N PHE A 587 -21.86 28.61 -4.16
CA PHE A 587 -22.77 27.51 -3.85
C PHE A 587 -24.23 27.88 -4.12
N PHE A 588 -24.65 29.11 -3.79
CA PHE A 588 -26.00 29.60 -4.10
C PHE A 588 -26.23 29.70 -5.61
N ALA A 589 -25.30 30.27 -6.37
CA ALA A 589 -25.37 30.34 -7.83
C ALA A 589 -25.41 28.93 -8.47
N TRP A 590 -24.67 27.97 -7.91
CA TRP A 590 -24.75 26.58 -8.30
C TRP A 590 -26.15 25.98 -8.05
N GLU A 591 -26.75 26.20 -6.88
CA GLU A 591 -28.14 25.79 -6.61
C GLU A 591 -29.15 26.48 -7.55
N ALA A 592 -28.90 27.74 -7.90
CA ALA A 592 -29.70 28.52 -8.85
C ALA A 592 -29.67 27.90 -10.26
N SER A 593 -28.47 27.55 -10.74
CA SER A 593 -28.26 27.00 -12.08
C SER A 593 -28.95 25.66 -12.30
N TRP A 594 -29.12 24.86 -11.24
CA TRP A 594 -29.91 23.63 -11.26
C TRP A 594 -31.41 23.87 -11.10
N GLY A 595 -31.81 25.12 -10.92
CA GLY A 595 -33.12 25.53 -10.48
C GLY A 595 -33.49 24.71 -9.25
N LYS A 596 -32.78 24.84 -8.13
CA LYS A 596 -33.10 24.14 -6.87
C LYS A 596 -33.06 25.08 -5.65
N ILE A 597 -33.12 26.39 -5.88
CA ILE A 597 -33.39 27.37 -4.82
C ILE A 597 -34.82 27.16 -4.31
N LEU A 598 -35.02 27.32 -3.01
CA LEU A 598 -36.32 27.28 -2.35
C LEU A 598 -37.03 28.64 -2.49
N THR A 599 -37.60 28.88 -3.66
CA THR A 599 -38.51 30.01 -3.91
C THR A 599 -39.92 29.70 -3.41
N LEU A 600 -40.75 30.72 -3.16
CA LEU A 600 -42.11 30.58 -2.61
C LEU A 600 -42.97 29.58 -3.40
N ASP A 601 -42.95 29.66 -4.74
CA ASP A 601 -43.65 28.76 -5.66
C ASP A 601 -43.22 27.28 -5.50
N ARG A 602 -41.95 27.04 -5.18
CA ARG A 602 -41.41 25.68 -4.99
C ARG A 602 -41.67 25.11 -3.61
N ILE A 603 -41.77 25.97 -2.61
CA ILE A 603 -42.17 25.60 -1.26
C ILE A 603 -43.65 25.17 -1.30
N GLN A 604 -44.52 25.98 -1.94
CA GLN A 604 -45.94 25.66 -2.13
C GLN A 604 -46.17 24.37 -2.93
N ARG A 605 -45.47 24.16 -4.06
CA ARG A 605 -45.53 22.90 -4.84
C ARG A 605 -45.11 21.65 -4.06
N ARG A 606 -44.46 21.80 -2.91
CA ARG A 606 -43.97 20.71 -2.07
C ARG A 606 -44.81 20.50 -0.80
N GLY A 607 -45.93 21.21 -0.66
CA GLY A 607 -46.87 21.05 0.46
C GLY A 607 -46.36 21.61 1.78
N TRP A 608 -45.61 22.72 1.73
CA TRP A 608 -45.11 23.46 2.89
C TRP A 608 -45.85 24.79 3.05
#